data_AF-A0A7X3Z850-F1
#
_entry.id   AF-A0A7X3Z850-F1
#
_cell.length_a   1.000
_cell.length_b   1.000
_cell.length_c   1.000
_cell.angle_alpha   90.00
_cell.angle_beta   90.00
_cell.angle_gamma   90.00
#
_symmetry.space_group_name_H-M   'P 1'
#
loop_
_entity.id
_entity.type
_entity.pdbx_description
1 polymer ?
#
loop_
_entity_poly.entity_id
_entity_poly.type
_entity_poly.pdbx_seq_one_letter_code
_entity_poly.pdbx_strand_id
1 'polypeptide(L)'
;MAAVRFTQVQAREILDLPEETVRHWRKVLPPLAKRPRRTPLSHGDLVALAAIHQVVQGIAIRVSALVAVAEDIFATCNSRSWPALAACYLEIAASHSALKSVGSTPMLKAGAVILIPLAPLIDELGQGLLGVEKDQSELRFPPTLQHGGKR
;
A
#
# COMPACT_ATOMS: atom_id res chain seq x y z
N MET A 1 0.35 -19.24 2.98
CA MET A 1 0.55 -18.25 4.07
C MET A 1 -0.59 -17.25 4.01
N ALA A 2 -1.26 -16.98 5.13
CA ALA A 2 -2.37 -16.02 5.15
C ALA A 2 -1.83 -14.62 4.84
N ALA A 3 -2.37 -13.98 3.79
CA ALA A 3 -2.01 -12.61 3.46
C ALA A 3 -2.63 -11.68 4.52
N VAL A 4 -1.80 -10.90 5.23
CA VAL A 4 -2.30 -9.84 6.12
C VAL A 4 -3.15 -8.87 5.30
N ARG A 5 -4.25 -8.46 5.92
CA ARG A 5 -5.33 -7.70 5.30
C ARG A 5 -5.62 -6.49 6.16
N PHE A 6 -5.66 -5.32 5.53
CA PHE A 6 -5.83 -4.03 6.19
C PHE A 6 -7.23 -3.50 5.94
N THR A 7 -7.84 -2.93 6.96
CA THR A 7 -9.04 -2.13 6.75
C THR A 7 -8.68 -0.81 6.06
N GLN A 8 -9.66 -0.15 5.45
CA GLN A 8 -9.46 1.18 4.86
C GLN A 8 -9.02 2.21 5.91
N VAL A 9 -9.46 2.05 7.17
CA VAL A 9 -9.11 2.92 8.29
C VAL A 9 -7.64 2.74 8.65
N GLN A 10 -7.20 1.48 8.84
CA GLN A 10 -5.79 1.18 9.09
C GLN A 10 -4.88 1.69 7.97
N ALA A 11 -5.25 1.47 6.71
CA ALA A 11 -4.47 1.97 5.57
C ALA A 11 -4.33 3.49 5.57
N ARG A 12 -5.40 4.21 5.92
CA ARG A 12 -5.39 5.67 6.05
C ARG A 12 -4.47 6.14 7.17
N GLU A 13 -4.51 5.48 8.32
CA GLU A 13 -3.69 5.82 9.48
C GLU A 13 -2.20 5.55 9.23
N ILE A 14 -1.87 4.40 8.64
CA ILE A 14 -0.49 4.03 8.29
C ILE A 14 0.12 5.02 7.28
N LEU A 15 -0.69 5.49 6.32
CA LEU A 15 -0.25 6.40 5.27
C LEU A 15 -0.39 7.89 5.66
N ASP A 16 -0.88 8.18 6.86
CA ASP A 16 -1.22 9.52 7.35
C ASP A 16 -2.07 10.34 6.34
N LEU A 17 -3.06 9.66 5.72
CA LEU A 17 -3.90 10.29 4.69
C LEU A 17 -5.08 11.04 5.32
N PRO A 18 -5.32 12.31 4.95
CA PRO A 18 -6.56 13.00 5.31
C PRO A 18 -7.79 12.25 4.78
N GLU A 19 -8.90 12.27 5.53
CA GLU A 19 -10.13 11.57 5.13
C GLU A 19 -10.65 12.06 3.77
N GLU A 20 -10.58 13.37 3.52
CA GLU A 20 -11.01 13.95 2.23
C GLU A 20 -10.14 13.47 1.07
N THR A 21 -8.83 13.26 1.28
CA THR A 21 -7.93 12.68 0.27
C THR A 21 -8.38 11.27 -0.10
N VAL A 22 -8.64 10.42 0.89
CA VAL A 22 -9.13 9.04 0.65
C VAL A 22 -10.48 9.05 -0.05
N ARG A 23 -11.39 9.94 0.34
CA ARG A 23 -12.71 10.09 -0.28
C ARG A 23 -12.59 10.52 -1.75
N HIS A 24 -11.72 11.48 -2.04
CA HIS A 24 -11.45 11.93 -3.40
C HIS A 24 -10.83 10.80 -4.23
N TRP A 25 -9.81 10.13 -3.70
CA TRP A 25 -9.12 9.03 -4.37
C TRP A 25 -10.04 7.86 -4.69
N ARG A 26 -10.97 7.53 -3.79
CA ARG A 26 -12.01 6.52 -4.05
C ARG A 26 -12.94 6.89 -5.22
N LYS A 27 -13.11 8.17 -5.54
CA LYS A 27 -13.93 8.60 -6.67
C LYS A 27 -13.16 8.53 -7.99
N VAL A 28 -11.86 8.82 -7.96
CA VAL A 28 -11.05 9.00 -9.17
C VAL A 28 -10.20 7.77 -9.53
N LEU A 29 -9.70 7.01 -8.56
CA LEU A 29 -8.86 5.84 -8.81
C LEU A 29 -9.73 4.59 -9.04
N PRO A 30 -9.72 3.99 -10.25
CA PRO A 30 -10.55 2.83 -10.57
C PRO A 30 -10.39 1.64 -9.61
N PRO A 31 -9.16 1.27 -9.15
CA PRO A 31 -8.98 0.16 -8.21
C PRO A 31 -9.70 0.35 -6.87
N LEU A 32 -9.86 1.60 -6.42
CA LEU A 32 -10.55 1.93 -5.18
C LEU A 32 -12.05 2.15 -5.39
N ALA A 33 -12.42 2.73 -6.54
CA ALA A 33 -13.81 3.02 -6.89
C ALA A 33 -14.63 1.74 -7.06
N LYS A 34 -14.06 0.74 -7.76
CA LYS A 34 -14.69 -0.56 -8.01
C LYS A 34 -14.77 -1.45 -6.77
N ARG A 35 -14.04 -1.10 -5.70
CA ARG A 35 -13.89 -1.94 -4.50
C ARG A 35 -14.90 -1.56 -3.41
N PRO A 36 -15.66 -2.52 -2.85
CA PRO A 36 -16.55 -2.27 -1.72
C PRO A 36 -15.78 -1.67 -0.52
N ARG A 37 -16.42 -0.77 0.25
CA ARG A 37 -15.79 -0.09 1.40
C ARG A 37 -15.26 -1.04 2.47
N ARG A 38 -15.91 -2.18 2.67
CA ARG A 38 -15.55 -3.18 3.69
C ARG A 38 -14.53 -4.20 3.19
N THR A 39 -14.19 -4.19 1.90
CA THR A 39 -13.20 -5.13 1.38
C THR A 39 -11.82 -4.74 1.89
N PRO A 40 -11.09 -5.65 2.54
CA PRO A 40 -9.76 -5.37 3.02
C PRO A 40 -8.78 -5.15 1.88
N LEU A 41 -7.80 -4.31 2.16
CA LEU A 41 -6.64 -4.04 1.33
C LEU A 41 -5.54 -5.04 1.63
N SER A 42 -4.78 -5.44 0.62
CA SER A 42 -3.58 -6.23 0.78
C SER A 42 -2.38 -5.33 1.13
N HIS A 43 -1.26 -5.96 1.43
CA HIS A 43 0.06 -5.33 1.43
C HIS A 43 0.39 -4.61 0.12
N GLY A 44 0.13 -5.24 -1.04
CA GLY A 44 0.39 -4.64 -2.34
C GLY A 44 -0.46 -3.38 -2.56
N ASP A 45 -1.70 -3.39 -2.08
CA ASP A 45 -2.58 -2.21 -2.12
C ASP A 45 -2.01 -1.06 -1.26
N LEU A 46 -1.41 -1.35 -0.10
CA LEU A 46 -0.75 -0.33 0.72
C LEU A 46 0.45 0.28 0.01
N VAL A 47 1.31 -0.55 -0.60
CA VAL A 47 2.48 -0.07 -1.34
C VAL A 47 2.05 0.76 -2.56
N ALA A 48 1.03 0.32 -3.29
CA ALA A 48 0.45 1.08 -4.41
C ALA A 48 -0.07 2.45 -3.96
N LEU A 49 -0.81 2.49 -2.84
CA LEU A 49 -1.30 3.74 -2.26
C LEU A 49 -0.16 4.66 -1.80
N ALA A 50 0.88 4.11 -1.15
CA ALA A 50 2.06 4.86 -0.73
C ALA A 50 2.80 5.48 -1.92
N ALA A 51 2.99 4.71 -2.99
CA ALA A 51 3.63 5.19 -4.21
C ALA A 51 2.80 6.32 -4.86
N ILE A 52 1.48 6.15 -4.97
CA ILE A 52 0.58 7.20 -5.46
C ILE A 52 0.66 8.44 -4.56
N HIS A 53 0.70 8.26 -3.25
CA HIS A 53 0.84 9.36 -2.28
C HIS A 53 2.13 10.14 -2.48
N GLN A 54 3.26 9.43 -2.63
CA GLN A 54 4.55 10.06 -2.89
C GLN A 54 4.55 10.85 -4.20
N VAL A 55 3.88 10.37 -5.25
CA VAL A 55 3.75 11.11 -6.52
C VAL A 55 2.89 12.36 -6.36
N VAL A 56 1.76 12.23 -5.67
CA VAL A 56 0.80 13.34 -5.52
C VAL A 56 1.35 14.43 -4.61
N GLN A 57 1.97 14.08 -3.48
CA GLN A 57 2.50 15.06 -2.52
C GLN A 57 3.94 15.46 -2.82
N GLY A 58 4.81 14.50 -3.13
CA GLY A 58 6.24 14.76 -3.34
C GLY A 58 6.55 15.43 -4.68
N ILE A 59 5.78 15.13 -5.73
CA ILE A 59 5.99 15.65 -7.09
C ILE A 59 4.88 16.64 -7.51
N ALA A 60 3.90 16.88 -6.64
CA ALA A 60 2.76 17.77 -6.89
C ALA A 60 1.94 17.41 -8.15
N ILE A 61 1.90 16.12 -8.52
CA ILE A 61 1.10 15.64 -9.65
C ILE A 61 -0.33 15.38 -9.19
N ARG A 62 -1.31 15.84 -9.98
CA ARG A 62 -2.72 15.57 -9.68
C ARG A 62 -3.01 14.08 -9.78
N VAL A 63 -3.71 13.51 -8.80
CA VAL A 63 -4.14 12.10 -8.81
C VAL A 63 -4.91 11.71 -10.08
N SER A 64 -5.60 12.66 -10.72
CA SER A 64 -6.29 12.46 -11.99
C SER A 64 -5.36 12.03 -13.13
N ALA A 65 -4.08 12.43 -13.10
CA ALA A 65 -3.09 12.02 -14.10
C ALA A 65 -2.67 10.56 -13.95
N LEU A 66 -2.93 9.94 -12.79
CA LEU A 66 -2.58 8.55 -12.50
C LEU A 66 -3.72 7.58 -12.81
N VAL A 67 -4.91 8.07 -13.19
CA VAL A 67 -6.12 7.25 -13.40
C VAL A 67 -5.89 6.16 -14.47
N ALA A 68 -5.20 6.50 -15.55
CA ALA A 68 -4.94 5.58 -16.67
C ALA A 68 -4.02 4.41 -16.28
N VAL A 69 -3.13 4.62 -15.30
CA VAL A 69 -2.12 3.64 -14.86
C VAL A 69 -2.42 3.03 -13.50
N ALA A 70 -3.46 3.51 -12.81
CA ALA A 70 -3.78 3.08 -11.45
C ALA A 70 -4.05 1.57 -11.37
N GLU A 71 -4.74 0.99 -12.35
CA GLU A 71 -4.98 -0.46 -12.37
C GLU A 71 -3.67 -1.25 -12.48
N ASP A 72 -2.74 -0.82 -13.34
CA ASP A 72 -1.43 -1.44 -13.48
C ASP A 72 -0.60 -1.31 -12.21
N ILE A 73 -0.61 -0.15 -11.55
CA ILE A 73 0.13 0.08 -10.30
C ILE A 73 -0.37 -0.91 -9.24
N PHE A 74 -1.68 -0.98 -9.03
CA PHE A 74 -2.25 -1.90 -8.05
C PHE A 74 -2.00 -3.36 -8.44
N ALA A 75 -2.17 -3.74 -9.69
CA ALA A 75 -1.97 -5.12 -10.15
C ALA A 75 -0.51 -5.57 -9.97
N THR A 76 0.44 -4.72 -10.37
CA THR A 76 1.88 -5.02 -10.25
C THR A 76 2.30 -5.10 -8.78
N CYS A 77 1.90 -4.16 -7.93
CA CYS A 77 2.18 -4.23 -6.49
C CYS A 77 1.54 -5.45 -5.82
N ASN A 78 0.35 -5.88 -6.25
CA ASN A 78 -0.29 -7.10 -5.75
C ASN A 78 0.33 -8.40 -6.27
N SER A 79 1.13 -8.35 -7.34
CA SER A 79 1.73 -9.56 -7.95
C SER A 79 2.97 -10.09 -7.21
N ARG A 80 3.55 -9.30 -6.29
CA ARG A 80 4.79 -9.65 -5.58
C ARG A 80 4.60 -9.63 -4.07
N SER A 81 5.42 -10.40 -3.37
CA SER A 81 5.48 -10.35 -1.90
C SER A 81 6.14 -9.05 -1.43
N TRP A 82 5.85 -8.64 -0.18
CA TRP A 82 6.40 -7.43 0.41
C TRP A 82 7.94 -7.35 0.36
N PRO A 83 8.71 -8.41 0.71
CA PRO A 83 10.17 -8.36 0.55
C PRO A 83 10.62 -8.26 -0.91
N ALA A 84 9.89 -8.89 -1.83
CA ALA A 84 10.22 -8.82 -3.26
C ALA A 84 9.95 -7.42 -3.83
N LEU A 85 8.94 -6.70 -3.33
CA LEU A 85 8.70 -5.30 -3.68
C LEU A 85 9.82 -4.39 -3.19
N ALA A 86 10.40 -4.63 -2.01
CA ALA A 86 11.50 -3.82 -1.49
C ALA A 86 12.74 -3.85 -2.40
N ALA A 87 12.96 -4.96 -3.12
CA ALA A 87 14.02 -5.10 -4.12
C ALA A 87 13.66 -4.48 -5.50
N CYS A 88 12.59 -3.69 -5.59
CA CYS A 88 12.09 -3.11 -6.83
C CYS A 88 12.00 -1.58 -6.79
N TYR A 89 11.88 -1.00 -7.98
CA TYR A 89 11.35 0.34 -8.19
C TYR A 89 10.10 0.27 -9.07
N LEU A 90 9.19 1.21 -8.86
CA LEU A 90 8.02 1.42 -9.71
C LEU A 90 8.37 2.44 -10.79
N GLU A 91 8.16 2.05 -12.03
CA GLU A 91 8.28 2.89 -13.21
C GLU A 91 6.88 3.33 -13.64
N ILE A 92 6.63 4.64 -13.66
CA ILE A 92 5.33 5.22 -14.06
C ILE A 92 5.54 6.10 -15.28
N ALA A 93 4.95 5.70 -16.40
CA ALA A 93 4.83 6.50 -17.61
C ALA A 93 3.38 6.97 -17.79
N ALA A 94 3.12 7.80 -18.80
CA ALA A 94 1.79 8.39 -19.02
C ALA A 94 0.66 7.37 -19.24
N SER A 95 0.97 6.18 -19.78
CA SER A 95 -0.03 5.18 -20.18
C SER A 95 0.20 3.78 -19.63
N HIS A 96 1.30 3.55 -18.92
CA HIS A 96 1.60 2.26 -18.30
C HIS A 96 2.43 2.44 -17.04
N SER A 97 2.37 1.45 -16.17
CA SER A 97 3.33 1.33 -15.06
C SER A 97 3.91 -0.07 -14.99
N ALA A 98 5.11 -0.20 -14.45
CA ALA A 98 5.79 -1.48 -14.32
C ALA A 98 6.67 -1.54 -13.08
N LEU A 99 6.73 -2.73 -12.46
CA LEU A 99 7.74 -3.03 -11.45
C LEU A 99 9.00 -3.55 -12.12
N LYS A 100 10.13 -2.97 -11.74
CA LYS A 100 11.47 -3.35 -12.20
C LYS A 100 12.35 -3.64 -11.00
N SER A 101 13.24 -4.62 -11.12
CA SER A 101 14.20 -4.92 -10.05
C SER A 101 15.25 -3.82 -9.96
N VAL A 102 15.68 -3.49 -8.75
CA VAL A 102 16.83 -2.60 -8.52
C VAL A 102 18.04 -3.14 -9.28
N GLY A 103 18.75 -2.28 -10.01
CA GLY A 103 19.85 -2.66 -10.91
C GLY A 103 19.42 -2.94 -12.36
N SER A 104 18.12 -2.95 -12.66
CA SER A 104 17.65 -2.92 -14.05
C SER A 104 17.84 -1.53 -14.65
N THR A 105 18.32 -1.45 -15.89
CA THR A 105 18.38 -0.17 -16.61
C THR A 105 16.96 0.24 -17.02
N PRO A 106 16.51 1.48 -16.70
CA PRO A 106 15.22 1.96 -17.14
C PRO A 106 15.21 2.09 -18.67
N MET A 107 14.21 1.49 -19.31
CA MET A 107 14.05 1.58 -20.76
C MET A 107 13.20 2.81 -21.08
N LEU A 108 13.86 3.96 -21.15
CA LEU A 108 13.20 5.22 -21.46
C LEU A 108 12.81 5.24 -22.94
N LYS A 109 11.51 5.15 -23.21
CA LYS A 109 10.94 5.55 -24.50
C LYS A 109 10.78 7.07 -24.52
N ALA A 110 10.38 7.63 -25.66
CA ALA A 110 10.04 9.06 -25.75
C ALA A 110 8.97 9.44 -24.71
N GLY A 111 9.26 10.45 -23.89
CA GLY A 111 8.35 10.94 -22.85
C GLY A 111 9.02 11.07 -21.47
N ALA A 112 8.22 11.48 -20.49
CA ALA A 112 8.64 11.55 -19.09
C ALA A 112 8.27 10.26 -18.34
N VAL A 113 9.15 9.83 -17.44
CA VAL A 113 8.96 8.64 -16.61
C VAL A 113 9.33 8.99 -15.17
N ILE A 114 8.50 8.55 -14.23
CA ILE A 114 8.74 8.69 -12.79
C ILE A 114 9.25 7.35 -12.26
N LEU A 115 10.39 7.39 -11.56
CA LEU A 115 10.99 6.22 -10.92
C LEU A 115 10.87 6.36 -9.41
N ILE A 116 10.24 5.37 -8.77
CA ILE A 116 9.99 5.38 -7.33
C ILE A 116 10.64 4.14 -6.71
N PRO A 117 11.74 4.27 -5.94
CA PRO A 117 12.28 3.14 -5.21
C PRO A 117 11.27 2.69 -4.14
N LEU A 118 10.99 1.40 -4.06
CA LEU A 118 9.98 0.90 -3.13
C LEU A 118 10.53 0.54 -1.76
N ALA A 119 11.85 0.31 -1.62
CA ALA A 119 12.46 0.03 -0.33
C ALA A 119 12.14 1.09 0.74
N PRO A 120 12.34 2.41 0.50
CA PRO A 120 12.04 3.42 1.51
C PRO A 120 10.56 3.45 1.91
N LEU A 121 9.66 3.34 0.92
CA LEU A 121 8.22 3.29 1.16
C LEU A 121 7.84 2.07 2.01
N ILE A 122 8.44 0.93 1.73
CA ILE A 122 8.19 -0.32 2.46
C ILE A 122 8.72 -0.23 3.89
N ASP A 123 9.87 0.38 4.10
CA ASP A 123 10.43 0.58 5.43
C ASP A 123 9.54 1.52 6.26
N GLU A 124 9.10 2.64 5.69
CA GLU A 124 8.17 3.57 6.33
C GLU A 124 6.84 2.90 6.69
N LEU A 125 6.25 2.15 5.75
CA LEU A 125 5.03 1.37 5.99
C LEU A 125 5.23 0.33 7.09
N GLY A 126 6.38 -0.35 7.11
CA GLY A 126 6.73 -1.33 8.14
C GLY A 126 6.80 -0.71 9.53
N GLN A 127 7.39 0.48 9.66
CA GLN A 127 7.43 1.21 10.93
C GLN A 127 6.03 1.67 11.36
N GLY A 128 5.22 2.17 10.42
CA GLY A 128 3.83 2.55 10.70
C GLY A 128 3.00 1.38 11.21
N LEU A 129 3.18 0.19 10.62
CA LEU A 129 2.51 -1.04 11.05
C LEU A 129 2.86 -1.44 12.49
N LEU A 130 4.14 -1.40 12.84
CA LEU A 130 4.61 -1.67 14.21
C LEU A 130 4.09 -0.63 15.22
N GLY A 131 3.87 0.60 14.76
CA GLY A 131 3.27 1.68 15.56
C GLY A 131 1.80 1.43 15.90
N VAL A 132 1.01 0.94 14.95
CA VAL A 132 -0.43 0.63 15.15
C VAL A 132 -0.64 -0.56 16.09
N GLU A 133 0.28 -1.52 16.12
CA GLU A 133 0.18 -2.69 17.01
C GLU A 133 0.33 -2.35 18.50
N LYS A 134 0.90 -1.19 18.85
CA LYS A 134 1.00 -0.75 20.26
C LYS A 134 -0.34 -0.40 20.91
N ASP A 135 -1.39 -0.24 20.11
CA ASP A 135 -2.76 -0.03 20.60
C ASP A 135 -3.57 -1.34 20.70
N GLN A 136 -2.90 -2.50 20.61
CA GLN A 136 -3.49 -3.75 21.07
C GLN A 136 -3.78 -3.62 22.57
N SER A 137 -5.05 -3.36 22.85
CA SER A 137 -5.64 -3.34 24.18
C SER A 137 -5.04 -4.44 25.03
N GLU A 138 -4.44 -4.07 26.17
CA GLU A 138 -4.05 -5.00 27.23
C GLU A 138 -5.14 -6.06 27.35
N LEU A 139 -4.79 -7.33 27.14
CA LEU A 139 -5.73 -8.44 27.28
C LEU A 139 -6.28 -8.38 28.72
N ARG A 140 -7.50 -7.85 28.89
CA ARG A 140 -8.22 -7.76 30.17
C ARG A 140 -8.74 -9.12 30.63
N PHE A 141 -7.99 -10.18 30.35
CA PHE A 141 -8.30 -11.50 30.81
C PHE A 141 -7.15 -11.95 31.71
N PRO A 142 -7.35 -11.99 33.03
CA PRO A 142 -6.39 -12.67 33.87
C PRO A 142 -6.28 -14.14 33.39
N PRO A 143 -5.06 -14.71 33.31
CA PRO A 143 -4.91 -16.12 32.97
C PRO A 143 -5.52 -16.97 34.09
N THR A 144 -6.74 -17.46 33.88
CA THR A 144 -7.37 -18.40 34.82
C THR A 144 -6.83 -19.80 34.54
N LEU A 145 -5.98 -20.30 35.43
CA LEU A 145 -5.59 -21.71 35.48
C LEU A 145 -6.84 -22.58 35.64
N GLN A 146 -7.31 -23.23 34.57
CA GLN A 146 -8.27 -24.34 34.71
C GLN A 146 -7.52 -25.56 35.24
N HIS A 147 -7.67 -25.84 36.53
CA HIS A 147 -7.37 -27.16 37.07
C HIS A 147 -8.36 -28.15 36.47
N GLY A 148 -7.88 -29.00 35.56
CA GLY A 148 -8.62 -30.15 35.06
C GLY A 148 -8.93 -31.11 36.20
N GLY A 149 -10.19 -31.13 36.63
CA GLY A 149 -10.69 -32.14 37.56
C GLY A 149 -10.60 -33.52 36.92
N LYS A 150 -9.74 -34.38 37.48
CA LYS A 150 -9.78 -35.82 37.22
C LYS A 150 -11.03 -36.38 37.90
N ARG A 151 -11.83 -37.11 37.11
CA ARG A 151 -12.89 -38.01 37.56
C ARG A 151 -12.31 -39.11 38.44
#